data_AF-A0A967LYR6-F1
#
_entry.id   AF-A0A967LYR6-F1
#
_cell.length_a   1.000
_cell.length_b   1.000
_cell.length_c   1.000
_cell.angle_alpha   90.00
_cell.angle_beta   90.00
_cell.angle_gamma   90.00
#
_symmetry.space_group_name_H-M   'P 1'
#
loop_
_entity.id
_entity.type
_entity.pdbx_description
1 polymer ?
#
loop_
_entity_poly.entity_id
_entity_poly.type
_entity_poly.pdbx_seq_one_letter_code
_entity_poly.pdbx_strand_id
1 'polypeptide(L)'
;MIIDRYLIREISKPLVVICTILVVIFASYEAAQYLAAAAAGLLSGKTVIYLILLKVAIGLEVLLPTTLYFSVVVALGRMYTDSEITALSACGVSIARVVRAVFSVALPLAILVASLSLYVRPWAYEKGYLLKA
;
A
#
# COMPACT_ATOMS: atom_id res chain seq x y z
N MET A 1 -3.02 18.38 17.90
CA MET A 1 -2.05 19.50 18.07
C MET A 1 -1.25 19.67 16.78
N ILE A 2 -0.51 20.78 16.61
CA ILE A 2 0.24 21.06 15.37
C ILE A 2 1.28 19.96 15.05
N ILE A 3 1.98 19.45 16.09
CA ILE A 3 2.98 18.38 15.97
C ILE A 3 2.35 17.07 15.48
N ASP A 4 1.17 16.69 15.98
CA ASP A 4 0.51 15.45 15.53
C ASP A 4 0.18 15.51 14.04
N ARG A 5 -0.34 16.65 13.58
CA ARG A 5 -0.68 16.86 12.17
C ARG A 5 0.57 16.89 11.29
N TYR A 6 1.68 17.41 11.81
CA TYR A 6 2.97 17.36 11.15
C TYR A 6 3.46 15.92 10.99
N LEU A 7 3.51 15.14 12.08
CA LEU A 7 3.92 13.74 12.06
C LEU A 7 3.06 12.89 11.11
N ILE A 8 1.74 13.06 11.17
CA ILE A 8 0.81 12.36 10.26
C ILE A 8 1.12 12.70 8.81
N ARG A 9 1.37 13.98 8.49
CA ARG A 9 1.67 14.42 7.13
C ARG A 9 3.01 13.89 6.63
N GLU A 10 4.00 13.81 7.52
CA GLU A 10 5.33 13.31 7.17
C GLU A 10 5.35 11.80 6.94
N ILE A 11 4.44 11.05 7.58
CA ILE A 11 4.21 9.62 7.28
C ILE A 11 3.35 9.46 6.03
N SER A 12 2.26 10.21 5.88
CA SER A 12 1.29 10.01 4.79
C SER A 12 1.84 10.34 3.40
N LYS A 13 2.74 11.33 3.29
CA LYS A 13 3.38 11.71 2.02
C LYS A 13 4.17 10.53 1.39
N PRO A 14 5.18 9.95 2.07
CA PRO A 14 5.92 8.81 1.52
C PRO A 14 5.02 7.60 1.35
N LEU A 15 3.96 7.44 2.16
CA LEU A 15 2.98 6.36 1.97
C LEU A 15 2.35 6.39 0.58
N VAL A 16 1.81 7.53 0.16
CA VAL A 16 1.16 7.65 -1.16
C VAL A 16 2.17 7.44 -2.29
N VAL A 17 3.37 8.01 -2.15
CA VAL A 17 4.43 7.89 -3.16
C VAL A 17 4.87 6.43 -3.32
N ILE A 18 5.22 5.76 -2.22
CA ILE A 18 5.68 4.38 -2.23
C ILE A 18 4.55 3.44 -2.68
N CYS A 19 3.30 3.68 -2.26
CA CYS A 19 2.13 2.91 -2.70
C CYS A 19 2.00 2.95 -4.22
N THR A 20 2.09 4.15 -4.79
CA THR A 20 1.94 4.37 -6.23
C THR A 20 3.02 3.63 -7.00
N ILE A 21 4.28 3.74 -6.55
CA ILE A 21 5.41 3.04 -7.16
C ILE A 21 5.20 1.52 -7.11
N LEU A 22 4.85 0.97 -5.93
CA LEU A 22 4.64 -0.47 -5.76
C LEU A 22 3.48 -1.00 -6.61
N VAL A 23 2.38 -0.26 -6.70
CA VAL A 23 1.24 -0.62 -7.56
C VAL A 23 1.64 -0.63 -9.04
N VAL A 24 2.41 0.36 -9.50
CA VAL A 24 2.89 0.42 -10.89
C VAL A 24 3.83 -0.75 -11.21
N ILE A 25 4.77 -1.06 -10.30
CA ILE A 25 5.68 -2.20 -10.47
C ILE A 25 4.89 -3.51 -10.52
N PHE A 26 3.95 -3.70 -9.60
CA PHE A 26 3.14 -4.91 -9.55
C PHE A 26 2.22 -5.07 -10.76
N ALA A 27 1.58 -4.00 -11.20
CA ALA A 27 0.76 -3.99 -12.41
C ALA A 27 1.58 -4.32 -13.67
N SER A 28 2.80 -3.78 -13.76
CA SER A 28 3.72 -4.08 -14.86
C SER A 28 4.15 -5.54 -14.88
N TYR A 29 4.40 -6.13 -13.70
CA TYR A 29 4.71 -7.55 -13.55
C TYR A 29 3.57 -8.46 -14.01
N GLU A 30 2.34 -8.21 -13.55
CA GLU A 30 1.17 -8.98 -13.97
C GLU A 30 0.88 -8.80 -15.48
N ALA A 31 1.04 -7.57 -16.00
CA ALA A 31 0.88 -7.32 -17.42
C ALA A 31 1.85 -8.15 -18.28
N ALA A 32 3.13 -8.24 -17.89
CA ALA A 32 4.12 -9.05 -18.58
C ALA A 32 3.76 -10.56 -18.56
N GLN A 33 3.26 -11.05 -17.42
CA GLN A 33 2.83 -12.45 -17.26
C GLN A 33 1.66 -12.81 -18.17
N TYR A 34 0.61 -11.99 -18.23
CA TYR A 34 -0.57 -12.30 -19.07
C TYR A 34 -0.38 -11.97 -20.54
N LEU A 35 0.53 -11.06 -20.90
CA LEU A 35 0.84 -10.78 -22.29
C LEU A 35 1.42 -12.02 -22.99
N ALA A 36 2.24 -12.81 -22.29
CA ALA A 36 2.74 -14.09 -22.79
C ALA A 36 1.59 -15.09 -23.07
N ALA A 37 0.58 -15.14 -22.19
CA ALA A 37 -0.60 -16.00 -22.37
C ALA A 37 -1.53 -15.53 -23.50
N ALA A 38 -1.68 -14.22 -23.71
CA ALA A 38 -2.41 -13.68 -24.85
C ALA A 38 -1.69 -13.94 -26.18
N ALA A 39 -0.36 -13.80 -26.21
CA ALA A 39 0.45 -14.08 -27.40
C ALA A 39 0.37 -15.57 -27.82
N ALA A 40 0.17 -16.47 -26.85
CA ALA A 40 -0.10 -17.89 -27.11
C ALA A 40 -1.52 -18.19 -27.61
N GLY A 41 -2.38 -17.17 -27.78
CA GLY A 41 -3.74 -17.32 -28.32
C GLY A 41 -4.77 -17.87 -27.31
N LEU A 42 -4.39 -18.05 -26.04
CA LEU A 42 -5.25 -18.66 -25.02
C LEU A 42 -6.28 -17.71 -24.42
N LEU A 43 -6.08 -16.39 -24.56
CA LEU A 43 -6.91 -15.36 -23.92
C LEU A 43 -7.16 -14.17 -24.87
N SER A 44 -8.40 -13.66 -24.88
CA SER A 44 -8.73 -12.42 -25.57
C SER A 44 -8.11 -11.21 -24.85
N GLY A 45 -7.61 -10.22 -25.60
CA GLY A 45 -6.93 -9.04 -25.03
C GLY A 45 -7.77 -8.24 -24.03
N LYS A 46 -9.10 -8.22 -24.19
CA LYS A 46 -10.02 -7.60 -23.21
C LYS A 46 -10.04 -8.36 -21.88
N THR A 47 -9.97 -9.69 -21.93
CA THR A 47 -9.95 -10.57 -20.75
C THR A 47 -8.63 -10.39 -19.98
N VAL A 48 -7.51 -10.24 -20.68
CA VAL A 48 -6.20 -10.00 -20.05
C VAL A 48 -6.19 -8.72 -19.22
N ILE A 49 -6.71 -7.61 -19.75
CA ILE A 49 -6.77 -6.34 -19.01
C ILE A 49 -7.62 -6.49 -17.73
N TYR A 50 -8.75 -7.20 -17.82
CA TYR A 50 -9.61 -7.44 -16.67
C TYR A 50 -8.91 -8.31 -15.60
N LEU A 51 -8.18 -9.34 -16.01
CA LEU A 51 -7.41 -10.21 -15.12
C LEU A 51 -6.29 -9.45 -14.41
N ILE A 52 -5.56 -8.59 -15.13
CA ILE A 52 -4.52 -7.74 -14.55
C ILE A 52 -5.13 -6.82 -13.48
N LEU A 53 -6.23 -6.14 -13.79
CA LEU A 53 -6.88 -5.23 -12.85
C LEU A 53 -7.36 -5.97 -11.60
N LEU A 54 -7.93 -7.17 -11.79
CA LEU A 54 -8.37 -8.02 -10.69
C LEU A 54 -7.19 -8.46 -9.81
N LYS A 55 -6.06 -8.85 -10.42
CA LYS A 55 -4.85 -9.26 -9.71
C LYS A 55 -4.23 -8.12 -8.92
N VAL A 56 -4.16 -6.93 -9.50
CA VAL A 56 -3.71 -5.72 -8.80
C VAL A 56 -4.61 -5.43 -7.60
N ALA A 57 -5.93 -5.51 -7.77
CA ALA A 57 -6.89 -5.30 -6.68
C ALA A 57 -6.73 -6.32 -5.53
N ILE A 58 -6.49 -7.60 -5.84
CA ILE A 58 -6.15 -8.61 -4.83
C ILE A 58 -4.80 -8.26 -4.17
N GLY A 59 -3.79 -7.92 -4.97
CA GLY A 59 -2.45 -7.60 -4.49
C GLY A 59 -2.39 -6.40 -3.54
N LEU A 60 -3.32 -5.44 -3.66
CA LEU A 60 -3.42 -4.28 -2.77
C LEU A 60 -3.49 -4.67 -1.28
N GLU A 61 -4.09 -5.81 -0.94
CA GLU A 61 -4.18 -6.28 0.45
C GLU A 61 -2.80 -6.52 1.09
N VAL A 62 -1.81 -6.92 0.27
CA VAL A 62 -0.42 -7.16 0.69
C VAL A 62 0.44 -5.90 0.48
N LEU A 63 0.18 -5.15 -0.60
CA LEU A 63 0.94 -3.95 -0.93
C LEU A 63 0.70 -2.82 0.08
N LEU A 64 -0.50 -2.69 0.65
CA LEU A 64 -0.81 -1.62 1.59
C LEU A 64 -0.03 -1.73 2.92
N PRO A 65 -0.03 -2.86 3.64
CA PRO A 65 0.78 -3.03 4.86
C PRO A 65 2.28 -2.85 4.61
N THR A 66 2.79 -3.39 3.50
CA THR A 66 4.21 -3.26 3.12
C THR A 66 4.57 -1.80 2.83
N THR A 67 3.71 -1.08 2.12
CA THR A 67 3.89 0.36 1.88
C THR A 67 3.92 1.15 3.18
N LEU A 68 3.00 0.87 4.11
CA LEU A 68 2.96 1.56 5.41
C LEU A 68 4.28 1.34 6.18
N TYR A 69 4.81 0.12 6.17
CA TYR A 69 6.11 -0.18 6.78
C TYR A 69 7.23 0.68 6.19
N PHE A 70 7.38 0.69 4.85
CA PHE A 70 8.43 1.49 4.20
C PHE A 70 8.23 3.00 4.43
N SER A 71 6.99 3.48 4.39
CA SER A 71 6.65 4.87 4.66
C SER A 71 7.09 5.31 6.05
N VAL A 72 6.81 4.50 7.09
CA VAL A 72 7.20 4.81 8.47
C VAL A 72 8.72 4.83 8.61
N VAL A 73 9.42 3.83 8.03
CA VAL A 73 10.89 3.79 8.06
C VAL A 73 11.50 5.02 7.40
N VAL A 74 11.01 5.39 6.21
CA VAL A 74 11.52 6.57 5.48
C VAL A 74 11.21 7.87 6.22
N ALA A 75 9.98 8.04 6.70
CA ALA A 75 9.56 9.24 7.42
C ALA A 75 10.37 9.44 8.71
N LEU A 76 10.45 8.40 9.55
CA LEU A 76 11.21 8.47 10.78
C LEU A 76 12.71 8.60 10.51
N GLY A 77 13.26 7.86 9.54
CA GLY A 77 14.66 7.96 9.15
C GLY A 77 15.06 9.39 8.76
N ARG A 78 14.22 10.09 8.00
CA ARG A 78 14.42 11.51 7.68
C ARG A 78 14.37 12.39 8.93
N MET A 79 13.33 12.25 9.75
CA MET A 79 13.20 13.03 10.99
C MET A 79 14.33 12.81 12.00
N TYR A 80 14.92 11.61 12.05
CA TYR A 80 16.12 11.33 12.85
C TYR A 80 17.37 11.98 12.25
N THR A 81 17.53 11.90 10.93
CA THR A 81 18.67 12.51 10.21
C THR A 81 18.66 14.03 10.34
N ASP A 82 17.49 14.64 10.23
CA ASP A 82 17.26 16.08 10.38
C ASP A 82 17.25 16.52 11.87
N SER A 83 17.54 15.60 12.80
CA SER A 83 17.56 15.82 14.26
C SER A 83 16.25 16.35 14.86
N GLU A 84 15.12 16.25 14.14
CA GLU A 84 13.81 16.72 14.60
C GLU A 84 13.30 15.93 15.80
N ILE A 85 13.46 14.60 15.78
CA ILE A 85 13.03 13.75 16.91
C ILE A 85 13.87 14.03 18.16
N THR A 86 15.17 14.29 17.99
CA THR A 86 16.07 14.67 19.09
C THR A 86 15.66 16.02 19.68
N ALA A 87 15.37 17.01 18.83
CA ALA A 87 14.89 18.33 19.26
C ALA A 87 13.53 18.25 19.98
N LEU A 88 12.59 17.47 19.44
CA LEU A 88 11.29 17.23 20.08
C LEU A 88 11.45 16.58 21.46
N SER A 89 12.34 15.60 21.58
CA SER A 89 12.62 14.92 22.84
C SER A 89 13.26 15.86 23.87
N ALA A 90 14.15 16.75 23.44
CA ALA A 90 14.74 17.79 24.29
C ALA A 90 13.70 18.80 24.80
N CYS A 91 12.66 19.08 24.02
CA CYS A 91 11.52 19.91 24.41
C CYS A 91 10.47 19.16 25.26
N GLY A 92 10.76 17.93 25.72
CA GLY A 92 9.86 17.13 26.55
C GLY A 92 8.73 16.43 25.79
N VAL A 93 8.78 16.35 24.46
CA VAL A 93 7.79 15.60 23.68
C VAL A 93 8.11 14.11 23.74
N SER A 94 7.19 13.34 24.33
CA SER A 94 7.32 11.88 24.44
C SER A 94 7.31 11.19 23.07
N ILE A 95 8.10 10.12 22.92
CA ILE A 95 8.08 9.23 21.75
C ILE A 95 6.70 8.59 21.51
N ALA A 96 5.89 8.45 22.56
CA ALA A 96 4.51 7.94 22.47
C ALA A 96 3.64 8.74 21.51
N ARG A 97 3.94 10.03 21.28
CA ARG A 97 3.23 10.87 20.31
C ARG A 97 3.54 10.45 18.87
N VAL A 98 4.77 10.04 18.59
CA VAL A 98 5.17 9.48 17.29
C VAL A 98 4.44 8.17 17.03
N VAL A 99 4.40 7.28 18.02
CA VAL A 99 3.65 6.02 17.94
C VAL A 99 2.17 6.28 17.68
N ARG A 100 1.55 7.24 18.39
CA ARG A 100 0.14 7.61 18.17
C ARG A 100 -0.10 8.14 16.76
N ALA A 101 0.82 8.91 16.18
CA ALA A 101 0.72 9.39 14.80
C ALA A 101 0.78 8.22 13.80
N VAL A 102 1.68 7.25 14.00
CA VAL A 102 1.74 6.02 13.20
C VAL A 102 0.42 5.25 13.28
N PHE A 103 -0.11 5.02 14.49
CA PHE A 103 -1.40 4.34 14.68
C PHE A 103 -2.57 5.08 14.02
N SER A 104 -2.54 6.40 14.00
CA SER A 104 -3.59 7.22 13.38
C SER A 104 -3.63 7.04 11.85
N VAL A 105 -2.49 6.72 11.23
CA VAL A 105 -2.40 6.36 9.80
C VAL A 105 -2.65 4.86 9.58
N ALA A 106 -2.17 4.01 10.48
CA ALA A 106 -2.28 2.56 10.39
C ALA A 106 -3.73 2.07 10.54
N LEU A 107 -4.52 2.66 11.45
CA LEU A 107 -5.92 2.29 11.69
C LEU A 107 -6.82 2.38 10.45
N PRO A 108 -6.93 3.53 9.76
CA PRO A 108 -7.76 3.61 8.55
C PRO A 108 -7.25 2.68 7.45
N LEU A 109 -5.93 2.49 7.34
CA LEU A 109 -5.34 1.59 6.37
C LEU A 109 -5.64 0.11 6.69
N ALA A 110 -5.63 -0.26 7.97
CA ALA A 110 -6.00 -1.59 8.43
C ALA A 110 -7.48 -1.89 8.16
N ILE A 111 -8.37 -0.93 8.38
CA ILE A 111 -9.80 -1.05 8.02
C ILE A 111 -9.95 -1.26 6.51
N LEU A 112 -9.20 -0.50 5.71
CA LEU A 112 -9.23 -0.62 4.26
C LEU A 112 -8.71 -2.00 3.80
N VAL A 113 -7.59 -2.47 4.35
CA VAL A 113 -7.06 -3.82 4.06
C VAL A 113 -8.03 -4.92 4.51
N ALA A 114 -8.63 -4.79 5.70
CA ALA A 114 -9.63 -5.74 6.17
C ALA A 114 -10.84 -5.80 5.23
N SER A 115 -11.32 -4.65 4.75
CA SER A 115 -12.40 -4.60 3.76
C SER A 115 -12.02 -5.23 2.42
N LEU A 116 -10.80 -4.99 1.93
CA LEU A 116 -10.29 -5.64 0.72
C LEU A 116 -10.22 -7.16 0.90
N SER A 117 -9.70 -7.63 2.02
CA SER A 117 -9.53 -9.07 2.25
C SER A 117 -10.87 -9.80 2.47
N LEU A 118 -11.84 -9.17 3.14
CA LEU A 118 -13.15 -9.77 3.40
C LEU A 118 -14.09 -9.73 2.20
N TYR A 119 -14.02 -8.70 1.35
CA TYR A 119 -14.97 -8.53 0.24
C TYR A 119 -14.34 -8.77 -1.14
N VAL A 120 -13.16 -8.19 -1.40
CA VAL A 120 -12.53 -8.25 -2.73
C VAL A 120 -11.91 -9.60 -2.98
N ARG A 121 -11.25 -10.19 -1.99
CA ARG A 121 -10.63 -11.52 -2.14
C ARG A 121 -11.65 -12.60 -2.53
N PRO A 122 -12.74 -12.87 -1.79
CA PRO A 122 -13.70 -13.90 -2.19
C PRO A 122 -14.36 -13.63 -3.54
N TRP A 123 -14.75 -12.37 -3.81
CA TRP A 123 -15.33 -11.98 -5.10
C TRP A 123 -14.36 -12.19 -6.27
N ALA A 124 -13.09 -11.88 -6.06
CA ALA A 124 -12.07 -12.03 -7.09
C ALA A 124 -11.69 -13.49 -7.35
N TYR A 125 -11.70 -14.35 -6.31
CA TYR A 125 -11.52 -15.79 -6.49
C TYR A 125 -12.71 -16.43 -7.23
N GLU A 126 -13.94 -16.02 -6.92
CA GLU A 126 -15.15 -16.50 -7.59
C GLU A 126 -15.13 -16.16 -9.10
N LYS A 127 -14.80 -14.91 -9.45
CA LYS A 127 -14.66 -14.51 -10.85
C LYS A 127 -13.45 -15.13 -11.56
N GLY A 128 -12.34 -15.30 -10.84
CA GLY A 128 -11.14 -15.94 -11.38
C GLY A 128 -11.36 -17.40 -11.77
N TYR A 129 -12.23 -18.11 -11.05
CA TYR A 129 -12.62 -19.49 -11.38
C TYR A 129 -13.55 -19.55 -12.59
N LEU A 130 -14.52 -18.64 -12.69
CA LEU A 130 -15.48 -18.59 -13.80
C LEU A 130 -14.86 -18.18 -15.14
N LEU A 131 -13.71 -17.50 -15.13
CA LEU A 131 -12.98 -17.06 -16.34
C LEU A 131 -11.91 -18.06 -16.81
N LYS A 132 -11.57 -19.06 -16.00
CA LYS A 132 -10.62 -20.13 -16.32
C LYS A 132 -11.30 -21.46 -16.70
N ALA A 133 -12.61 -21.59 -16.47
CA ALA A 133 -13.44 -22.70 -16.95
C ALA A 133 -13.94 -22.40 -18.37
#